data_AF-A0A1G4Y1K5-F1
#
_entry.id   AF-A0A1G4Y1K5-F1
#
_cell.length_a   1.000
_cell.length_b   1.000
_cell.length_c   1.000
_cell.angle_alpha   90.00
_cell.angle_beta   90.00
_cell.angle_gamma   90.00
#
_symmetry.space_group_name_H-M   'P 1'
#
loop_
_entity.id
_entity.type
_entity.pdbx_description
1 polymer ?
#
loop_
_entity_poly.entity_id
_entity_poly.type
_entity_poly.pdbx_seq_one_letter_code
_entity_poly.pdbx_strand_id
1 'polypeptide(L)'
;MKKCVFNASQFRDENKFGENGKPSDIEDLFTPSTYLTYFNKVYDSKLRNSPLLEIELNPSARHRIVQRIEDALKTRGIELRPSGGFNHYGIASEFAISPPKSLNEKTVKRFAALFKAINGAFK
;
A
#
# COMPACT_ATOMS: atom_id res chain seq x y z
N MET A 1 -27.41 -14.67 6.10
CA MET A 1 -25.99 -14.27 6.06
C MET A 1 -25.89 -12.82 6.53
N LYS A 2 -25.16 -12.53 7.60
CA LYS A 2 -24.97 -11.14 8.06
C LYS A 2 -23.94 -10.48 7.13
N LYS A 3 -24.23 -9.27 6.65
CA LYS A 3 -23.26 -8.51 5.84
C LYS A 3 -22.03 -8.20 6.71
N CYS A 4 -20.87 -8.71 6.30
CA CYS A 4 -19.58 -8.40 6.90
C CYS A 4 -18.84 -7.41 5.99
N VAL A 5 -18.41 -6.28 6.55
CA VAL A 5 -17.55 -5.31 5.85
C VAL A 5 -16.18 -5.38 6.49
N PHE A 6 -15.16 -5.74 5.70
CA PHE A 6 -13.77 -5.80 6.13
C PHE A 6 -13.04 -4.56 5.61
N ASN A 7 -12.77 -3.61 6.51
CA ASN A 7 -12.03 -2.39 6.18
C ASN A 7 -10.54 -2.65 6.37
N ALA A 8 -9.70 -2.25 5.41
CA ALA A 8 -8.24 -2.39 5.52
C ALA A 8 -7.68 -1.73 6.80
N SER A 9 -8.33 -0.67 7.31
CA SER A 9 -7.94 -0.03 8.58
C SER A 9 -7.98 -0.99 9.78
N GLN A 10 -8.78 -2.06 9.73
CA GLN A 10 -8.86 -3.09 10.77
C GLN A 10 -7.62 -3.97 10.85
N PHE A 11 -6.79 -3.96 9.81
CA PHE A 11 -5.69 -4.92 9.66
C PHE A 11 -4.32 -4.23 9.56
N ARG A 12 -4.28 -2.90 9.70
CA ARG A 12 -3.03 -2.13 9.55
C ARG A 12 -2.17 -2.11 10.81
N ASP A 13 -2.79 -2.00 11.99
CA ASP A 13 -2.09 -1.98 13.28
C ASP A 13 -1.98 -3.39 13.87
N GLU A 14 -0.75 -3.88 13.99
CA GLU A 14 -0.43 -5.23 14.48
C GLU A 14 -0.87 -5.48 15.92
N ASN A 15 -1.11 -4.43 16.69
CA ASN A 15 -1.54 -4.53 18.08
C ASN A 15 -3.06 -4.50 18.25
N LYS A 16 -3.81 -4.25 17.17
CA LYS A 16 -5.26 -3.94 17.22
C LYS A 16 -6.05 -4.57 16.06
N PHE A 17 -5.67 -5.78 15.64
CA PHE A 17 -6.37 -6.45 14.54
C PHE A 17 -7.86 -6.63 14.83
N GLY A 18 -8.69 -6.17 13.89
CA GLY A 18 -10.16 -6.17 13.98
C GLY A 18 -10.76 -4.80 14.34
N GLU A 19 -9.98 -3.88 14.91
CA GLU A 19 -10.43 -2.54 15.27
C GLU A 19 -10.18 -1.53 14.15
N ASN A 20 -11.19 -0.72 13.79
CA ASN A 20 -11.02 0.34 12.78
C ASN A 20 -9.98 1.37 13.25
N GLY A 21 -8.84 1.41 12.56
CA GLY A 21 -7.78 2.39 12.79
C GLY A 21 -7.85 3.60 11.85
N LYS A 22 -6.67 4.06 11.43
CA LYS A 22 -6.50 5.17 10.50
C LYS A 22 -7.05 4.82 9.10
N PRO A 23 -7.57 5.79 8.32
CA PRO A 23 -7.93 5.61 6.92
C PRO A 23 -6.84 4.86 6.15
N SER A 24 -7.21 3.74 5.57
CA SER A 24 -6.28 2.79 4.94
C SER A 24 -6.98 2.09 3.79
N ASP A 25 -6.22 1.82 2.73
CA ASP A 25 -6.65 0.96 1.63
C ASP A 25 -5.80 -0.33 1.66
N ILE A 26 -5.98 -1.24 0.69
CA ILE A 26 -5.29 -2.55 0.71
C ILE A 26 -3.76 -2.38 0.61
N GLU A 27 -3.32 -1.32 -0.08
CA GLU A 27 -1.94 -0.92 -0.27
C GLU A 27 -1.25 -0.60 1.07
N ASP A 28 -2.00 -0.13 2.07
CA ASP A 28 -1.47 0.21 3.40
C ASP A 28 -1.19 -1.03 4.27
N LEU A 29 -1.61 -2.22 3.84
CA LEU A 29 -1.22 -3.48 4.50
C LEU A 29 0.21 -3.91 4.13
N PHE A 30 0.74 -3.41 3.01
CA PHE A 30 2.17 -3.52 2.71
C PHE A 30 2.98 -2.57 3.59
N THR A 31 4.25 -2.89 3.83
CA THR A 31 5.18 -1.86 4.33
C THR A 31 5.46 -0.85 3.23
N PRO A 32 5.77 0.42 3.57
CA PRO A 32 6.12 1.41 2.57
C PRO A 32 7.30 0.96 1.70
N SER A 33 8.34 0.35 2.28
CA SER A 33 9.46 -0.25 1.55
C SER A 33 9.04 -1.28 0.49
N THR A 34 8.16 -2.22 0.84
CA THR A 34 7.65 -3.22 -0.11
C THR A 34 6.86 -2.55 -1.21
N TYR A 35 5.92 -1.66 -0.86
CA TYR A 35 5.10 -0.98 -1.86
C TYR A 35 5.94 -0.09 -2.81
N LEU A 36 6.91 0.64 -2.27
CA LEU A 36 7.82 1.49 -3.05
C LEU A 36 8.71 0.70 -4.00
N THR A 37 9.10 -0.53 -3.64
CA THR A 37 9.86 -1.41 -4.54
C THR A 37 9.11 -1.62 -5.85
N TYR A 38 7.81 -1.91 -5.76
CA TYR A 38 6.95 -2.14 -6.93
C TYR A 38 6.58 -0.85 -7.63
N PHE A 39 6.29 0.23 -6.89
CA PHE A 39 6.09 1.55 -7.46
C PHE A 39 7.29 1.99 -8.32
N ASN A 40 8.50 1.89 -7.79
CA ASN A 40 9.71 2.30 -8.48
C ASN A 40 9.97 1.45 -9.73
N LYS A 41 9.68 0.14 -9.70
CA LYS A 41 9.75 -0.70 -10.91
C LYS A 41 8.79 -0.25 -12.00
N VAL A 42 7.52 0.01 -11.64
CA VAL A 42 6.49 0.40 -12.61
C VAL A 42 6.77 1.76 -13.23
N TYR A 43 7.34 2.69 -12.47
CA TYR A 43 7.53 4.08 -12.89
C TYR A 43 8.99 4.47 -13.13
N ASP A 44 9.93 3.53 -13.18
CA ASP A 44 11.38 3.80 -13.26
C ASP A 44 11.75 4.85 -14.34
N SER A 45 11.27 4.63 -15.57
CA SER A 45 11.49 5.54 -16.70
C SER A 45 10.88 6.93 -16.51
N LYS A 46 9.82 7.04 -15.71
CA LYS A 46 9.12 8.30 -15.39
C LYS A 46 9.73 9.01 -14.18
N LEU A 47 10.54 8.33 -13.38
CA LEU A 47 11.19 8.86 -12.18
C LEU A 47 12.56 9.49 -12.47
N ARG A 48 12.92 9.71 -13.74
CA ARG A 48 14.19 10.33 -14.15
C ARG A 48 15.42 9.60 -13.57
N ASN A 49 15.37 8.26 -13.50
CA ASN A 49 16.39 7.40 -12.89
C ASN A 49 16.66 7.70 -11.40
N SER A 50 15.72 8.33 -10.70
CA SER A 50 15.80 8.64 -9.27
C SER A 50 14.64 7.98 -8.54
N PRO A 51 14.83 6.78 -7.95
CA PRO A 51 13.75 6.07 -7.25
C PRO A 51 13.18 6.92 -6.11
N LEU A 52 11.89 6.75 -5.83
CA LEU A 52 11.26 7.36 -4.67
C LEU A 52 11.67 6.60 -3.40
N LEU A 53 12.14 7.33 -2.39
CA LEU A 53 12.64 6.78 -1.14
C LEU A 53 11.58 6.86 -0.04
N GLU A 54 11.64 5.94 0.92
CA GLU A 54 10.67 5.90 2.03
C GLU A 54 10.73 7.16 2.91
N ILE A 55 11.91 7.78 3.05
CA ILE A 55 12.08 9.03 3.82
C ILE A 55 11.30 10.22 3.24
N GLU A 56 10.94 10.15 1.95
CA GLU A 56 10.15 11.19 1.28
C GLU A 56 8.64 11.02 1.55
N LEU A 57 8.23 9.88 2.13
CA LEU A 57 6.84 9.61 2.46
C LEU A 57 6.53 10.10 3.87
N ASN A 58 5.98 11.30 4.00
CA ASN A 58 5.60 11.84 5.31
C ASN A 58 4.39 11.08 5.93
N PRO A 59 4.59 10.24 6.96
CA PRO A 59 3.50 9.44 7.55
C PRO A 59 2.54 10.26 8.42
N SER A 60 2.92 11.50 8.78
CA SER A 60 2.11 12.42 9.58
C SER A 60 1.22 13.31 8.72
N ALA A 61 1.59 13.55 7.46
CA ALA A 61 0.80 14.37 6.53
C ALA A 61 -0.43 13.64 5.98
N ARG A 62 -0.28 12.36 5.64
CA ARG A 62 -1.35 11.52 5.06
C ARG A 62 -1.31 10.12 5.63
N HIS A 63 -2.49 9.52 5.80
CA HIS A 63 -2.59 8.15 6.29
C HIS A 63 -2.30 7.11 5.20
N ARG A 64 -2.84 7.29 3.99
CA ARG A 64 -2.72 6.32 2.89
C ARG A 64 -1.40 6.42 2.15
N ILE A 65 -0.80 5.30 1.80
CA ILE A 65 0.46 5.24 1.05
C ILE A 65 0.37 5.91 -0.31
N VAL A 66 -0.75 5.76 -1.01
CA VAL A 66 -0.99 6.39 -2.32
C VAL A 66 -0.88 7.91 -2.21
N GLN A 67 -1.58 8.50 -1.23
CA GLN A 67 -1.56 9.96 -1.01
C GLN A 67 -0.17 10.45 -0.61
N ARG A 68 0.58 9.69 0.21
CA ARG A 68 1.96 10.04 0.58
C ARG A 68 2.89 10.07 -0.63
N ILE A 69 2.72 9.12 -1.55
CA ILE A 69 3.48 9.08 -2.80
C ILE A 69 3.09 10.24 -3.71
N GLU A 70 1.79 10.55 -3.83
CA GLU A 70 1.32 11.69 -4.61
C GLU A 70 1.90 13.02 -4.11
N ASP A 71 1.91 13.23 -2.79
CA ASP A 71 2.51 14.41 -2.17
C ASP A 71 4.03 14.47 -2.47
N ALA A 72 4.75 13.34 -2.37
CA ALA A 72 6.18 13.29 -2.67
C ALA A 72 6.49 13.55 -4.16
N LEU A 73 5.68 13.01 -5.07
CA LEU A 73 5.79 13.29 -6.51
C LEU A 73 5.54 14.77 -6.82
N LYS A 74 4.55 15.37 -6.16
CA LYS A 74 4.26 16.80 -6.27
C LYS A 74 5.44 17.64 -5.80
N THR A 75 6.06 17.29 -4.67
CA THR A 75 7.29 17.96 -4.19
C THR A 75 8.44 17.83 -5.18
N ARG A 76 8.56 16.70 -5.88
CA ARG A 76 9.56 16.49 -6.95
C ARG A 76 9.19 17.15 -8.29
N GLY A 77 8.00 17.73 -8.42
CA GLY A 77 7.48 18.22 -9.70
C GLY A 77 7.34 17.12 -10.75
N ILE A 78 7.05 15.88 -10.33
CA ILE A 78 6.86 14.73 -11.23
C ILE A 78 5.37 14.49 -11.41
N GLU A 79 4.94 14.46 -12.67
CA GLU A 79 3.58 14.12 -13.04
C GLU A 79 3.58 12.76 -13.77
N LEU A 80 2.88 11.77 -13.20
CA LEU A 80 2.77 10.44 -13.79
C LEU A 80 1.54 10.29 -14.69
N ARG A 81 0.51 11.13 -14.48
CA ARG A 81 -0.73 11.17 -15.26
C ARG A 81 -1.21 12.62 -15.43
N PRO A 82 -1.77 13.00 -16.60
CA PRO A 82 -2.30 14.35 -16.86
C PRO A 82 -3.39 14.82 -15.88
N SER A 83 -4.13 13.87 -15.29
CA SER A 83 -5.19 14.15 -14.31
C SER A 83 -4.65 14.25 -12.88
N GLY A 84 -3.35 14.16 -12.68
CA GLY A 84 -2.73 13.92 -11.37
C GLY A 84 -2.78 12.46 -10.92
N GLY A 85 -2.01 12.18 -9.86
CA GLY A 85 -1.89 10.86 -9.26
C GLY A 85 -1.12 9.86 -10.12
N PHE A 86 -1.32 8.57 -9.83
CA PHE A 86 -0.72 7.47 -10.58
C PHE A 86 -1.68 6.26 -10.63
N ASN A 87 -1.40 5.32 -11.52
CA ASN A 87 -2.17 4.08 -11.62
C ASN A 87 -1.68 3.07 -10.58
N HIS A 88 -2.40 2.91 -9.46
CA HIS A 88 -2.06 1.94 -8.42
C HIS A 88 -2.30 0.48 -8.86
N TYR A 89 -3.19 0.22 -9.84
CA TYR A 89 -3.36 -1.13 -10.40
C TYR A 89 -2.11 -1.65 -11.11
N GLY A 90 -1.28 -0.76 -11.68
CA GLY A 90 -0.01 -1.17 -12.29
C GLY A 90 0.96 -1.78 -11.27
N ILE A 91 0.92 -1.30 -10.03
CA ILE A 91 1.77 -1.78 -8.93
C ILE A 91 1.28 -3.14 -8.45
N ALA A 92 -0.03 -3.31 -8.31
CA ALA A 92 -0.63 -4.61 -8.00
C ALA A 92 -0.35 -5.64 -9.10
N SER A 93 -0.43 -5.24 -10.36
CA SER A 93 -0.11 -6.12 -11.50
C SER A 93 1.35 -6.55 -11.49
N GLU A 94 2.29 -5.61 -11.27
CA GLU A 94 3.72 -5.93 -11.18
C GLU A 94 4.00 -6.88 -10.01
N PHE A 95 3.34 -6.67 -8.87
CA PHE A 95 3.43 -7.59 -7.72
C PHE A 95 2.97 -9.00 -8.07
N ALA A 96 1.88 -9.14 -8.83
CA ALA A 96 1.33 -10.44 -9.20
C ALA A 96 2.21 -11.20 -10.21
N ILE A 97 2.81 -10.51 -11.18
CA ILE A 97 3.65 -11.15 -12.21
C ILE A 97 5.10 -11.39 -11.75
N SER A 98 5.60 -10.55 -10.84
CA SER A 98 6.94 -10.65 -10.26
C SER A 98 6.86 -10.61 -8.73
N PRO A 99 6.22 -11.60 -8.09
CA PRO A 99 6.11 -11.64 -6.64
C PRO A 99 7.50 -11.77 -6.01
N PRO A 100 7.71 -11.20 -4.81
CA PRO A 100 8.99 -11.30 -4.15
C PRO A 100 9.15 -12.72 -3.60
N LYS A 101 10.40 -13.21 -3.49
CA LYS A 101 10.67 -14.53 -2.89
C LYS A 101 10.24 -14.60 -1.42
N SER A 102 10.19 -13.45 -0.74
CA SER A 102 9.77 -13.32 0.65
C SER A 102 9.11 -11.97 0.88
N LEU A 103 8.17 -11.92 1.81
CA LEU A 103 7.58 -10.69 2.33
C LEU A 103 8.11 -10.41 3.74
N ASN A 104 8.15 -9.13 4.11
CA ASN A 104 8.49 -8.76 5.47
C ASN A 104 7.42 -9.24 6.46
N GLU A 105 7.81 -9.46 7.72
CA GLU A 105 6.95 -10.03 8.75
C GLU A 105 5.68 -9.20 9.00
N LYS A 106 5.78 -7.87 8.94
CA LYS A 106 4.64 -6.97 9.15
C LYS A 106 3.57 -7.16 8.09
N THR A 107 3.96 -7.17 6.81
CA THR A 107 3.04 -7.45 5.70
C THR A 107 2.40 -8.82 5.84
N VAL A 108 3.17 -9.85 6.17
CA VAL A 108 2.63 -11.20 6.41
C VAL A 108 1.58 -11.19 7.51
N LYS A 109 1.88 -10.59 8.67
CA LYS A 109 0.95 -10.52 9.82
C LYS A 109 -0.37 -9.83 9.46
N ARG A 110 -0.29 -8.68 8.77
CA ARG A 110 -1.46 -7.88 8.39
C ARG A 110 -2.39 -8.63 7.44
N PHE A 111 -1.83 -9.22 6.38
CA PHE A 111 -2.62 -10.02 5.43
C PHE A 111 -3.14 -11.32 6.06
N ALA A 112 -2.36 -11.97 6.93
CA ALA A 112 -2.82 -13.16 7.66
C ALA A 112 -4.03 -12.82 8.56
N ALA A 113 -4.02 -11.67 9.23
CA ALA A 113 -5.16 -11.21 10.03
C ALA A 113 -6.41 -10.94 9.17
N LEU A 114 -6.24 -10.28 8.02
CA LEU A 114 -7.32 -10.05 7.05
C LEU A 114 -7.93 -11.38 6.57
N PHE A 115 -7.10 -12.31 6.10
CA PHE A 115 -7.60 -13.60 5.60
C PHE A 115 -8.23 -14.44 6.71
N LYS A 116 -7.69 -14.41 7.93
CA LYS A 116 -8.31 -15.07 9.08
C LYS A 116 -9.72 -14.53 9.35
N ALA A 117 -9.91 -13.21 9.29
CA ALA A 117 -11.22 -12.57 9.49
C ALA A 117 -12.21 -12.93 8.38
N ILE A 118 -11.76 -12.90 7.10
CA ILE A 118 -12.57 -13.30 5.94
C ILE A 118 -12.99 -14.77 6.07
N ASN A 119 -12.03 -15.67 6.29
CA ASN A 119 -12.31 -17.11 6.41
C ASN A 119 -13.20 -17.44 7.62
N GLY A 120 -13.12 -16.63 8.68
CA GLY A 120 -13.99 -16.74 9.85
C GLY A 120 -15.46 -16.38 9.57
N ALA A 121 -15.75 -15.55 8.56
CA ALA A 121 -17.11 -15.13 8.23
C ALA A 121 -17.87 -16.12 7.34
N PHE A 122 -17.19 -17.12 6.77
CA PHE A 122 -17.81 -18.21 6.01
C PHE A 122 -18.22 -19.40 6.89
N LYS A 123 -17.94 -19.33 8.20
CA LYS A 123 -18.33 -20.36 9.17
C LYS A 123 -19.76 -20.16 9.68
#